data_AF-A0A970CTH8-F1
#
_entry.id   AF-A0A970CTH8-F1
#
_cell.length_a   1.000
_cell.length_b   1.000
_cell.length_c   1.000
_cell.angle_alpha   90.00
_cell.angle_beta   90.00
_cell.angle_gamma   90.00
#
_symmetry.space_group_name_H-M   'P 1'
#
loop_
_entity.id
_entity.type
_entity.pdbx_description
1 polymer ?
#
loop_
_entity_poly.entity_id
_entity_poly.type
_entity_poly.pdbx_seq_one_letter_code
_entity_poly.pdbx_strand_id
1 'polypeptide(L)'
;MKGKHMGLTRDILCREKGIVSQDYCCSSHHFFIMDDFKKLDFYRCSDCEFFIFHPHEHIKSYGVCDIFSVRKCDGSARRACSKFVRRKEHTA
;
A
#
# COMPACT_ATOMS: atom_id res chain seq x y z
N MET A 1 10.05 -13.76 -4.45
CA MET A 1 10.22 -15.17 -4.04
C MET A 1 11.70 -15.43 -3.73
N LYS A 2 12.05 -15.86 -2.51
CA LYS A 2 13.44 -16.13 -2.06
C LYS A 2 13.60 -17.59 -1.53
N GLY A 3 12.96 -18.59 -2.14
CA GLY A 3 13.08 -19.98 -1.68
C GLY A 3 12.91 -21.00 -2.81
N LYS A 4 13.71 -22.09 -2.76
CA LYS A 4 13.65 -23.25 -3.66
C LYS A 4 13.35 -24.48 -2.82
N HIS A 5 12.38 -25.29 -3.24
CA HIS A 5 12.02 -26.55 -2.57
C HIS A 5 13.15 -27.57 -2.70
N MET A 6 13.52 -28.20 -1.58
CA MET A 6 14.45 -29.33 -1.54
C MET A 6 13.64 -30.62 -1.62
N GLY A 7 13.90 -31.48 -2.62
CA GLY A 7 13.03 -32.62 -2.99
C GLY A 7 12.98 -33.81 -2.02
N LEU A 8 13.38 -33.67 -0.75
CA LEU A 8 13.45 -34.79 0.20
C LEU A 8 12.87 -34.49 1.60
N THR A 9 12.89 -33.23 2.04
CA THR A 9 12.24 -32.77 3.27
C THR A 9 11.34 -31.58 2.94
N ARG A 10 10.29 -31.33 3.73
CA ARG A 10 9.40 -30.15 3.52
C ARG A 10 10.10 -28.82 3.84
N ASP A 11 11.39 -28.86 4.11
CA ASP A 11 12.19 -27.71 4.48
C ASP A 11 12.49 -26.83 3.26
N ILE A 12 12.61 -25.53 3.52
CA ILE A 12 12.87 -24.50 2.54
C ILE A 12 14.27 -23.94 2.80
N LEU A 13 15.05 -23.71 1.75
CA LEU A 13 16.32 -22.98 1.88
C LEU A 13 16.06 -21.46 1.92
N CYS A 14 16.12 -20.87 3.10
CA CYS A 14 16.10 -19.43 3.33
C CYS A 14 17.48 -18.83 3.02
N ARG A 15 17.53 -17.80 2.17
CA ARG A 15 18.79 -17.12 1.79
C ARG A 15 19.58 -16.53 2.97
N GLU A 16 18.90 -16.18 4.06
CA GLU A 16 19.50 -15.49 5.21
C GLU A 16 19.73 -16.42 6.40
N LYS A 17 18.94 -17.48 6.55
CA LYS A 17 18.92 -18.35 7.74
C LYS A 17 19.24 -19.82 7.45
N GLY A 18 19.52 -20.17 6.20
CA GLY A 18 19.81 -21.55 5.80
C GLY A 18 18.54 -22.39 5.68
N ILE A 19 18.63 -23.68 5.97
CA ILE A 19 17.49 -24.61 5.88
C ILE A 19 16.54 -24.33 7.04
N VAL A 20 15.27 -24.08 6.72
CA VAL A 20 14.20 -23.78 7.68
C VAL A 20 12.99 -24.66 7.41
N SER A 21 12.16 -24.90 8.42
CA SER A 21 10.92 -25.66 8.27
C SER A 21 9.93 -24.95 7.32
N GLN A 22 8.96 -25.70 6.79
CA GLN A 22 7.97 -25.16 5.84
C GLN A 22 7.13 -24.01 6.42
N ASP A 23 6.87 -24.05 7.72
CA ASP A 23 6.12 -23.08 8.49
C ASP A 23 6.96 -21.89 8.96
N TYR A 24 8.26 -21.88 8.65
CA TYR A 24 9.14 -20.77 8.99
C TYR A 24 8.77 -19.51 8.20
N CYS A 25 8.43 -18.45 8.92
CA CYS A 25 8.16 -17.12 8.39
C CYS A 25 9.26 -16.16 8.87
N CYS A 26 9.94 -15.45 7.96
CA CYS A 26 10.92 -14.44 8.39
C CYS A 26 10.20 -13.34 9.19
N SER A 27 10.85 -12.77 10.21
CA SER A 27 10.31 -11.61 10.93
C SER A 27 10.00 -10.42 10.01
N SER A 28 10.75 -10.29 8.91
CA SER A 28 10.54 -9.29 7.85
C SER A 28 9.61 -9.77 6.72
N HIS A 29 9.01 -10.96 6.82
CA HIS A 29 8.09 -11.46 5.82
C HIS A 29 6.75 -10.73 5.95
N HIS A 30 6.56 -9.72 5.10
CA HIS A 30 5.26 -9.10 4.94
C HIS A 30 4.47 -9.91 3.92
N PHE A 31 3.37 -10.54 4.36
CA PHE A 31 2.42 -11.16 3.43
C PHE A 31 1.96 -10.09 2.43
N PHE A 32 2.16 -10.38 1.15
CA PHE A 32 1.82 -9.47 0.07
C PHE A 32 0.43 -9.85 -0.45
N ILE A 33 -0.60 -9.15 0.02
CA ILE A 33 -1.98 -9.36 -0.45
C ILE A 33 -2.15 -8.54 -1.74
N MET A 34 -2.00 -9.20 -2.89
CA MET A 34 -2.15 -8.54 -4.21
C MET A 34 -3.52 -7.89 -4.42
N ASP A 35 -4.56 -8.44 -3.78
CA ASP A 35 -5.93 -7.94 -3.94
C ASP A 35 -6.13 -6.54 -3.34
N ASP A 36 -5.33 -6.14 -2.35
CA ASP A 36 -5.39 -4.80 -1.79
C ASP A 36 -4.91 -3.75 -2.81
N PHE A 37 -3.91 -4.09 -3.63
CA PHE A 37 -3.41 -3.19 -4.69
C PHE A 37 -4.41 -3.00 -5.82
N LYS A 38 -5.15 -4.04 -6.21
CA LYS A 38 -6.18 -3.92 -7.25
C LYS A 38 -7.31 -2.99 -6.85
N LYS A 39 -7.67 -2.97 -5.55
CA LYS A 39 -8.68 -2.03 -5.03
C LYS A 39 -8.17 -0.59 -5.06
N LEU A 40 -6.87 -0.36 -4.81
CA LEU A 40 -6.25 0.97 -4.82
C LEU A 40 -6.18 1.62 -6.21
N ASP A 41 -6.15 0.83 -7.29
CA ASP A 41 -6.09 1.37 -8.66
C ASP A 41 -7.32 2.20 -9.06
N PHE A 42 -8.47 1.96 -8.40
CA PHE A 42 -9.68 2.74 -8.61
C PHE A 42 -9.72 4.03 -7.78
N TYR A 43 -9.06 4.04 -6.62
CA TYR A 43 -9.11 5.16 -5.70
C TYR A 43 -8.05 6.21 -6.00
N ARG A 44 -8.41 7.46 -5.74
CA ARG A 44 -7.53 8.62 -5.89
C ARG A 44 -7.08 9.15 -4.54
N CYS A 45 -6.02 9.95 -4.53
CA CYS A 45 -5.59 10.61 -3.31
C CYS A 45 -6.69 11.51 -2.73
N SER A 46 -7.54 12.11 -3.57
CA SER A 46 -8.70 12.90 -3.12
C SER A 46 -9.71 12.09 -2.29
N ASP A 47 -9.78 10.77 -2.47
CA ASP A 47 -10.71 9.91 -1.73
C ASP A 47 -10.16 9.50 -0.35
N CYS A 48 -8.91 9.88 -0.06
CA CYS A 48 -8.19 9.50 1.15
C CYS A 48 -8.53 10.43 2.32
N GLU A 49 -8.63 9.87 3.51
CA GLU A 49 -8.78 10.62 4.77
C GLU A 49 -7.55 11.49 5.07
N PHE A 50 -6.35 11.00 4.71
CA PHE A 50 -5.08 11.72 4.92
C PHE A 50 -4.76 12.78 3.85
N PHE A 51 -5.67 13.03 2.91
CA PHE A 51 -5.50 14.06 1.90
C PHE A 51 -6.16 15.37 2.35
N ILE A 52 -5.35 16.39 2.59
CA ILE A 52 -5.79 17.68 3.11
C ILE A 52 -6.07 18.61 1.93
N PHE A 53 -7.34 18.90 1.70
CA PHE A 53 -7.78 19.83 0.66
C PHE A 53 -7.36 21.27 0.98
N HIS A 54 -6.97 22.00 -0.06
CA HIS A 54 -6.60 23.39 0.01
C HIS A 54 -7.43 24.19 -0.99
N PRO A 55 -7.89 25.40 -0.64
CA PRO A 55 -8.62 26.25 -1.57
C PRO A 55 -7.80 26.52 -2.84
N HIS A 56 -8.41 26.31 -4.00
CA HIS A 56 -7.83 26.60 -5.30
C HIS A 56 -8.94 26.99 -6.27
N GLU A 57 -8.74 28.04 -7.06
CA GLU A 57 -9.80 28.65 -7.88
C GLU A 57 -10.38 27.69 -8.94
N HIS A 58 -9.53 26.82 -9.50
CA HIS A 58 -9.93 25.93 -10.59
C HIS A 58 -9.99 24.44 -10.24
N ILE A 59 -9.42 24.01 -9.11
CA ILE A 59 -9.17 22.60 -8.82
C ILE A 59 -9.74 22.27 -7.44
N LYS A 60 -10.94 21.70 -7.41
CA LYS A 60 -11.60 21.30 -6.15
C LYS A 60 -10.84 20.20 -5.40
N SER A 61 -10.05 19.40 -6.11
CA SER A 61 -9.23 18.31 -5.58
C SER A 61 -7.80 18.73 -5.22
N TYR A 62 -7.50 20.03 -5.17
CA TYR A 62 -6.16 20.50 -4.84
C TYR A 62 -5.87 20.30 -3.36
N GLY A 63 -4.71 19.73 -3.04
CA GLY A 63 -4.38 19.42 -1.66
C GLY A 63 -3.04 18.74 -1.51
N VAL A 64 -2.78 18.20 -0.32
CA VAL A 64 -1.50 17.60 0.04
C VAL A 64 -1.73 16.33 0.87
N CYS A 65 -0.86 15.34 0.75
CA CYS A 65 -0.94 14.11 1.53
C CYS A 65 -0.09 14.22 2.79
N ASP A 66 -0.72 14.15 3.95
CA ASP A 66 -0.05 14.33 5.25
C ASP A 66 1.05 13.29 5.53
N ILE A 67 0.94 12.10 4.91
CA ILE A 67 1.86 10.98 5.16
C ILE A 67 3.07 10.98 4.21
N PHE A 68 2.88 11.31 2.93
CA PHE A 68 3.87 11.00 1.88
C PHE A 68 4.33 12.19 1.04
N SER A 69 3.60 13.31 1.04
CA SER A 69 3.92 14.42 0.14
C SER A 69 3.89 15.72 0.91
N VAL A 70 5.00 16.46 0.90
CA VAL A 70 5.04 17.84 1.38
C VAL A 70 4.51 18.85 0.35
N ARG A 71 4.39 18.43 -0.92
CA ARG A 71 3.96 19.29 -2.03
C ARG A 71 2.47 19.14 -2.30
N LYS A 72 1.82 20.28 -2.53
CA LYS A 72 0.44 20.34 -2.99
C LYS A 72 0.34 19.82 -4.43
N CYS A 73 -0.72 19.10 -4.72
CA CYS A 73 -1.00 18.51 -6.02
C CYS A 73 -2.52 18.38 -6.23
N ASP A 74 -2.92 18.11 -7.47
CA ASP A 74 -4.26 17.63 -7.75
C ASP A 74 -4.41 16.18 -7.27
N GLY A 75 -5.27 15.97 -6.27
CA GLY A 75 -5.58 14.68 -5.68
C GLY A 75 -6.35 13.73 -6.61
N SER A 76 -7.03 14.23 -7.65
CA SER A 76 -7.76 13.42 -8.63
C SER A 76 -6.83 12.79 -9.67
N ALA A 77 -5.74 13.48 -10.01
CA ALA A 77 -4.74 13.01 -10.95
C ALA A 77 -3.85 11.89 -10.38
N ARG A 78 -3.72 11.80 -9.04
CA ARG A 78 -2.86 10.82 -8.37
C ARG A 78 -3.63 9.61 -7.86
N ARG A 79 -3.10 8.40 -8.12
CA ARG A 79 -3.61 7.14 -7.57
C ARG A 79 -3.38 7.07 -6.06
N ALA A 80 -4.25 6.36 -5.37
CA ALA A 80 -4.14 6.08 -3.95
C ALA A 80 -2.85 5.32 -3.62
N CYS A 81 -2.22 5.67 -2.50
CA CYS A 81 -1.00 5.02 -2.01
C CYS A 81 -1.31 3.79 -1.16
N SER A 82 -0.27 3.04 -0.77
CA SER A 82 -0.41 1.85 0.08
C SER A 82 -0.92 2.12 1.51
N LYS A 83 -0.99 3.39 1.95
CA LYS A 83 -1.60 3.80 3.23
C LYS A 83 -2.95 4.47 3.05
N PHE A 84 -3.60 4.26 1.91
CA PHE A 84 -4.91 4.78 1.64
C PHE A 84 -5.93 4.31 2.68
N VAL A 85 -6.68 5.27 3.20
CA VAL A 85 -7.87 5.04 4.02
C VAL A 85 -8.98 5.83 3.37
N ARG A 86 -10.03 5.12 2.93
CA ARG A 86 -11.17 5.76 2.28
C ARG A 86 -11.85 6.69 3.28
N ARG A 87 -12.03 7.95 2.89
CA ARG A 87 -12.81 8.90 3.66
C ARG A 87 -14.25 8.42 3.75
N LYS A 88 -14.79 8.35 4.97
CA LYS A 88 -16.23 8.13 5.18
C LYS A 88 -16.96 9.37 4.67
N GLU A 89 -17.91 9.18 3.74
CA GLU A 89 -18.78 10.30 3.33
C GLU A 89 -19.43 10.88 4.59
N HIS A 90 -19.24 12.18 4.82
CA HIS A 90 -20.15 12.91 5.67
C HIS A 90 -21.48 12.93 4.92
N THR A 91 -22.39 12.02 5.28
CA THR A 91 -23.81 12.20 5.00
C THR A 91 -24.21 13.50 5.71
N ALA A 92 -24.31 14.58 4.94
CA ALA A 92 -24.92 15.82 5.37
C ALA A 92 -26.44 15.63 5.47
#